data_AF-A0A525CML0-F1
#
_entry.id   AF-A0A525CML0-F1
#
_cell.length_a   1.000
_cell.length_b   1.000
_cell.length_c   1.000
_cell.angle_alpha   90.00
_cell.angle_beta   90.00
_cell.angle_gamma   90.00
#
_symmetry.space_group_name_H-M   'P 1'
#
loop_
_entity.id
_entity.type
_entity.pdbx_description
1 polymer ?
#
loop_
_entity_poly.entity_id
_entity_poly.type
_entity_poly.pdbx_seq_one_letter_code
_entity_poly.pdbx_strand_id
1 'polypeptide(L)'
;MKLRDHAKNTKKLCGERAKDIHKWIDSHFDKMKFNVVLETGNMEYYNPFSHRQYKHHKEALPEVIEAFKHKYSPEIIECVFFQHLRDDYQGYLPSKADFDDPEFIAKYHPWKIPENKW
;
A
#
# COMPACT_ATOMS: atom_id res chain seq x y z
N MET A 1 1.80 -1.84 6.10
CA MET A 1 1.48 -2.63 7.32
C MET A 1 0.88 -3.97 6.88
N LYS A 2 0.61 -4.96 7.75
CA LYS A 2 -0.04 -6.22 7.30
C LYS A 2 -1.53 -5.99 7.05
N LEU A 3 -2.11 -6.70 6.07
CA LEU A 3 -3.55 -6.64 5.74
C LEU A 3 -4.48 -6.73 6.97
N ARG A 4 -4.16 -7.62 7.92
CA ARG A 4 -4.97 -7.81 9.13
C ARG A 4 -5.02 -6.55 9.99
N ASP A 5 -3.91 -5.83 10.06
CA ASP A 5 -3.77 -4.66 10.92
C ASP A 5 -4.44 -3.44 10.26
N HIS A 6 -4.30 -3.26 8.94
CA HIS A 6 -5.11 -2.29 8.17
C HIS A 6 -6.61 -2.52 8.40
N ALA A 7 -7.08 -3.76 8.18
CA ALA A 7 -8.49 -4.09 8.33
C ALA A 7 -9.00 -3.91 9.77
N LYS A 8 -8.14 -4.08 10.78
CA LYS A 8 -8.48 -3.82 12.18
C LYS A 8 -8.62 -2.31 12.43
N ASN A 9 -7.71 -1.51 11.88
CA ASN A 9 -7.72 -0.06 12.06
C ASN A 9 -8.91 0.59 11.34
N THR A 10 -9.16 0.21 10.09
CA THR A 10 -10.33 0.70 9.33
C THR A 10 -11.65 0.29 9.97
N LYS A 11 -11.76 -0.91 10.56
CA LYS A 11 -12.97 -1.25 11.33
C LYS A 11 -13.22 -0.29 12.48
N LYS A 12 -12.16 0.14 13.17
CA LYS A 12 -12.27 1.07 14.31
C LYS A 12 -12.66 2.49 13.85
N LEU A 13 -12.12 2.94 12.72
CA LEU A 13 -12.23 4.33 12.26
C LEU A 13 -13.37 4.56 11.27
N CYS A 14 -13.61 3.61 10.37
CA CYS A 14 -14.58 3.68 9.28
C CYS A 14 -15.77 2.75 9.50
N GLY A 15 -15.84 2.00 10.60
CA GLY A 15 -16.89 1.01 10.88
C GLY A 15 -16.75 -0.32 10.12
N GLU A 16 -15.97 -0.35 9.04
CA GLU A 16 -15.82 -1.52 8.16
C GLU A 16 -14.39 -2.05 8.05
N ARG A 17 -14.26 -3.37 7.93
CA ARG A 17 -12.94 -4.01 7.69
C ARG A 17 -12.46 -3.89 6.25
N ALA A 18 -13.41 -3.93 5.31
CA ALA A 18 -13.21 -3.83 3.85
C ALA A 18 -11.89 -4.44 3.33
N LYS A 19 -11.61 -5.71 3.69
CA LYS A 19 -10.36 -6.41 3.35
C LYS A 19 -10.10 -6.50 1.84
N ASP A 20 -11.17 -6.53 1.06
CA ASP A 20 -11.16 -6.52 -0.39
C ASP A 20 -10.61 -5.22 -0.96
N ILE A 21 -10.97 -4.06 -0.39
CA ILE A 21 -10.38 -2.77 -0.75
C ILE A 21 -8.88 -2.78 -0.50
N HIS A 22 -8.44 -3.21 0.69
CA HIS A 22 -7.00 -3.31 1.00
C HIS A 22 -6.24 -4.23 0.03
N LYS A 23 -6.81 -5.40 -0.28
CA LYS A 23 -6.23 -6.32 -1.28
C LYS A 23 -6.17 -5.71 -2.68
N TRP A 24 -7.15 -4.87 -3.04
CA TRP A 24 -7.17 -4.18 -4.32
C TRP A 24 -6.11 -3.09 -4.40
N ILE A 25 -5.87 -2.36 -3.31
CA ILE A 25 -4.80 -1.35 -3.21
C ILE A 25 -3.43 -2.03 -3.35
N ASP A 26 -3.24 -3.16 -2.66
CA ASP A 26 -2.02 -3.97 -2.70
C ASP A 26 -1.94 -4.92 -3.91
N SER A 27 -2.81 -4.80 -4.92
CA SER A 27 -2.93 -5.81 -5.98
C SER A 27 -1.68 -5.97 -6.85
N HIS A 28 -0.81 -4.95 -6.86
CA HIS A 28 0.45 -4.95 -7.61
C HIS A 28 1.65 -5.53 -6.82
N PHE A 29 1.41 -6.04 -5.61
CA PHE A 29 2.45 -6.68 -4.81
C PHE A 29 2.95 -7.98 -5.48
N ASP A 30 4.23 -8.01 -5.84
CA ASP A 30 4.86 -9.16 -6.51
C ASP A 30 5.17 -10.29 -5.50
N LYS A 31 4.19 -11.17 -5.31
CA LYS A 31 4.33 -12.34 -4.42
C LYS A 31 5.39 -13.33 -4.90
N MET A 32 5.60 -13.45 -6.21
CA MET A 32 6.58 -14.38 -6.76
C MET A 32 7.99 -13.95 -6.38
N LYS A 33 8.35 -12.69 -6.64
CA LYS A 33 9.66 -12.15 -6.25
C LYS A 33 9.84 -12.14 -4.74
N PHE A 34 8.79 -11.82 -3.98
CA PHE A 34 8.84 -11.90 -2.53
C PHE A 34 9.15 -13.32 -2.04
N ASN A 35 8.53 -14.35 -2.63
CA ASN A 35 8.83 -15.75 -2.30
C ASN A 35 10.27 -16.13 -2.65
N VAL A 36 10.79 -15.70 -3.81
CA VAL A 36 12.21 -15.91 -4.17
C VAL A 36 13.13 -15.32 -3.11
N VAL A 37 12.83 -14.12 -2.59
CA VAL A 37 13.62 -13.53 -1.49
C VAL A 37 13.53 -14.35 -0.21
N LEU A 38 12.36 -14.90 0.13
CA LEU A 38 12.20 -15.77 1.30
C LEU A 38 13.01 -17.07 1.17
N GLU A 39 13.09 -17.64 -0.04
CA GLU A 39 13.81 -18.89 -0.30
C GLU A 39 15.33 -18.69 -0.40
N THR A 40 15.77 -17.62 -1.08
CA THR A 40 17.19 -17.39 -1.41
C THR A 40 17.89 -16.45 -0.43
N GLY A 41 17.14 -15.65 0.32
CA GLY A 41 17.69 -14.54 1.09
C GLY A 41 18.36 -13.46 0.25
N ASN A 42 18.15 -13.43 -1.07
CA ASN A 42 18.66 -12.37 -1.94
C ASN A 42 17.63 -11.24 -2.09
N MET A 43 17.91 -10.12 -1.43
CA MET A 43 17.07 -8.91 -1.37
C MET A 43 17.17 -8.05 -2.63
N GLU A 44 18.10 -8.33 -3.55
CA GLU A 44 18.26 -7.59 -4.81
C GLU A 44 17.08 -7.80 -5.77
N TYR A 45 16.42 -8.95 -5.69
CA TYR A 45 15.34 -9.31 -6.59
C TYR A 45 14.00 -8.65 -6.26
N TYR A 46 13.90 -7.89 -5.18
CA TYR A 46 12.61 -7.40 -4.70
C TYR A 46 12.74 -6.09 -3.93
N ASN A 47 11.80 -5.17 -4.15
CA ASN A 47 11.60 -4.01 -3.32
C ASN A 47 10.15 -4.03 -2.81
N PRO A 48 9.89 -4.12 -1.49
CA PRO A 48 8.54 -4.22 -0.93
C PRO A 48 7.67 -2.98 -1.14
N PHE A 49 8.25 -1.87 -1.58
CA PHE A 49 7.53 -0.63 -1.82
C PHE A 49 7.18 -0.42 -3.30
N SER A 50 7.72 -1.24 -4.22
CA SER A 50 7.58 -0.99 -5.67
C SER A 50 6.13 -1.02 -6.15
N HIS A 51 5.24 -1.74 -5.47
CA HIS A 51 3.82 -1.79 -5.83
C HIS A 51 3.05 -0.54 -5.42
N ARG A 52 3.60 0.28 -4.51
CA ARG A 52 2.87 1.40 -3.93
C ARG A 52 2.62 2.51 -4.95
N GLN A 53 3.52 2.69 -5.92
CA GLN A 53 3.39 3.70 -6.99
C GLN A 53 2.11 3.59 -7.82
N TYR A 54 1.45 2.43 -7.85
CA TYR A 54 0.27 2.21 -8.71
C TYR A 54 -1.03 2.71 -8.11
N LYS A 55 -1.30 2.41 -6.83
CA LYS A 55 -2.61 2.66 -6.19
C LYS A 55 -2.51 3.30 -4.81
N HIS A 56 -1.31 3.52 -4.28
CA HIS A 56 -1.13 4.18 -2.99
C HIS A 56 -0.96 5.69 -3.16
N HIS A 57 -1.83 6.31 -3.95
CA HIS A 57 -1.89 7.77 -4.09
C HIS A 57 -3.35 8.23 -4.15
N LYS A 58 -3.63 9.43 -3.66
CA LYS A 58 -4.99 9.97 -3.52
C LYS A 58 -5.75 10.04 -4.84
N GLU A 59 -5.05 10.22 -5.97
CA GLU A 59 -5.66 10.29 -7.30
C GLU A 59 -6.26 8.95 -7.76
N ALA A 60 -5.97 7.82 -7.09
CA ALA A 60 -6.63 6.54 -7.36
C ALA A 60 -8.00 6.38 -6.67
N LEU A 61 -8.47 7.40 -5.91
CA LEU A 61 -9.79 7.37 -5.26
C LEU A 61 -10.95 7.09 -6.23
N PRO A 62 -11.05 7.73 -7.41
CA PRO A 62 -12.16 7.46 -8.34
C PRO A 62 -12.19 6.00 -8.82
N GLU A 63 -11.02 5.39 -9.03
CA GLU A 63 -10.91 3.99 -9.48
C GLU A 63 -11.40 3.01 -8.40
N VAL A 64 -11.04 3.24 -7.14
CA VAL A 64 -11.49 2.37 -6.05
C VAL A 64 -12.98 2.55 -5.75
N ILE A 65 -13.50 3.78 -5.88
CA ILE A 65 -14.95 4.03 -5.79
C ILE A 65 -15.67 3.24 -6.87
N GLU A 66 -15.23 3.34 -8.13
CA GLU A 66 -15.86 2.61 -9.23
C GLU A 66 -15.81 1.08 -9.01
N ALA A 67 -14.67 0.57 -8.55
CA ALA A 67 -14.48 -0.86 -8.29
C ALA A 67 -15.39 -1.41 -7.19
N PHE A 68 -15.78 -0.59 -6.20
CA PHE A 68 -16.47 -1.05 -4.99
C PHE A 68 -17.82 -0.41 -4.69
N LYS A 69 -18.30 0.54 -5.52
CA LYS A 69 -19.61 1.22 -5.34
C LYS A 69 -20.82 0.29 -5.28
N HIS A 70 -20.68 -0.93 -5.82
CA HIS A 70 -21.72 -1.96 -5.79
C HIS A 70 -21.84 -2.65 -4.41
N LYS A 71 -20.88 -2.43 -3.51
CA LYS A 71 -20.77 -3.15 -2.23
C LYS A 71 -20.70 -2.24 -1.01
N TYR A 72 -20.06 -1.09 -1.13
CA TYR A 72 -19.90 -0.13 -0.04
C TYR A 72 -20.36 1.26 -0.50
N SER A 73 -20.77 2.11 0.45
CA SER A 73 -21.06 3.51 0.13
C SER A 73 -19.76 4.25 -0.22
N PRO A 74 -19.82 5.31 -1.04
CA PRO A 74 -18.63 6.10 -1.39
C PRO A 74 -17.85 6.60 -0.16
N GLU A 75 -18.54 6.96 0.92
CA GLU A 75 -17.92 7.47 2.16
C GLU A 75 -17.10 6.38 2.87
N ILE A 76 -17.60 5.14 2.89
CA ILE A 76 -16.88 3.99 3.44
C ILE A 76 -15.66 3.66 2.58
N ILE A 77 -15.82 3.67 1.24
CA ILE A 77 -14.72 3.41 0.31
C ILE A 77 -13.61 4.44 0.52
N GLU A 78 -13.97 5.72 0.53
CA GLU A 78 -13.03 6.83 0.73
C GLU A 78 -12.32 6.72 2.08
N CYS A 79 -13.06 6.50 3.17
CA CYS A 79 -12.48 6.37 4.50
C CYS A 79 -11.48 5.21 4.56
N VAL A 80 -11.86 4.02 4.07
CA VAL A 80 -11.00 2.84 4.08
C VAL A 80 -9.76 3.05 3.21
N PHE A 81 -9.95 3.59 2.01
CA PHE A 81 -8.86 3.83 1.05
C PHE A 81 -7.85 4.82 1.62
N PHE A 82 -8.29 6.01 2.03
CA PHE A 82 -7.39 7.01 2.59
C PHE A 82 -6.77 6.57 3.91
N GLN A 83 -7.50 5.83 4.75
CA GLN A 83 -6.91 5.31 5.98
C GLN A 83 -5.82 4.27 5.69
N HIS A 84 -5.99 3.41 4.68
CA HIS A 84 -4.94 2.48 4.27
C HIS A 84 -3.67 3.21 3.81
N LEU A 85 -3.80 4.25 3.00
CA LEU A 85 -2.68 5.11 2.60
C LEU A 85 -2.03 5.74 3.83
N ARG A 86 -2.81 6.39 4.70
CA ARG A 86 -2.28 7.03 5.92
C ARG A 86 -1.55 6.04 6.84
N ASP A 87 -2.09 4.83 7.01
CA ASP A 87 -1.46 3.77 7.78
C ASP A 87 -0.06 3.42 7.24
N ASP A 88 0.11 3.45 5.91
CA ASP A 88 1.36 3.11 5.24
C ASP A 88 2.38 4.26 5.19
N TYR A 89 1.92 5.49 5.41
CA TYR A 89 2.70 6.72 5.28
C TYR A 89 2.65 7.59 6.56
N GLN A 90 2.46 6.96 7.73
CA GLN A 90 2.52 7.64 9.04
C GLN A 90 1.56 8.85 9.15
N GLY A 91 0.36 8.73 8.59
CA GLY A 91 -0.65 9.79 8.57
C GLY A 91 -0.61 10.70 7.34
N TYR A 92 0.47 10.66 6.56
CA TYR A 92 0.56 11.39 5.30
C TYR A 92 -0.32 10.75 4.22
N LEU A 93 -0.91 11.58 3.35
CA LEU A 93 -1.72 11.12 2.23
C LEU A 93 -0.98 11.43 0.91
N PRO A 94 -0.30 10.45 0.32
CA PRO A 94 0.50 10.66 -0.88
C PRO A 94 -0.34 11.02 -2.11
N SER A 95 0.25 11.85 -2.95
CA SER A 95 -0.11 12.14 -4.33
C SER A 95 0.71 11.26 -5.29
N LYS A 96 0.28 11.19 -6.54
CA LYS A 96 1.01 10.45 -7.57
C LYS A 96 2.42 11.03 -7.81
N ALA A 97 2.55 12.36 -7.76
CA ALA A 97 3.83 13.06 -7.96
C ALA A 97 4.86 12.74 -6.87
N ASP A 98 4.42 12.41 -5.65
CA ASP A 98 5.33 12.06 -4.56
C ASP A 98 6.17 10.81 -4.88
N PHE A 99 5.68 9.92 -5.75
CA PHE A 99 6.44 8.73 -6.17
C PHE A 99 7.60 9.04 -7.12
N ASP A 100 7.65 10.25 -7.67
CA ASP A 100 8.77 10.77 -8.46
C ASP A 100 9.71 11.66 -7.62
N ASP A 101 9.35 11.96 -6.36
CA ASP A 101 10.15 12.79 -5.44
C ASP A 101 11.17 11.96 -4.66
N PRO A 102 12.49 12.18 -4.85
CA PRO A 102 13.52 11.48 -4.12
C PRO A 102 13.45 11.63 -2.59
N GLU A 103 12.99 12.77 -2.07
CA GLU A 103 12.87 12.99 -0.62
C GLU A 103 11.74 12.15 -0.03
N PHE A 104 10.59 12.10 -0.72
CA PHE A 104 9.48 11.23 -0.34
C PHE A 104 9.89 9.75 -0.35
N ILE A 105 10.55 9.30 -1.42
CA ILE A 105 11.03 7.93 -1.55
C ILE A 105 12.04 7.61 -0.44
N ALA A 106 13.00 8.50 -0.18
CA ALA A 106 13.99 8.30 0.88
C ALA A 106 13.34 8.20 2.28
N LYS A 107 12.29 8.99 2.54
CA LYS A 107 11.58 8.99 3.82
C LYS A 107 10.70 7.76 4.03
N TYR A 108 9.90 7.39 3.03
CA TYR A 108 8.84 6.40 3.22
C TYR A 108 9.14 5.03 2.61
N HIS A 109 10.08 4.93 1.67
CA HIS A 109 10.48 3.68 1.04
C HIS A 109 11.98 3.40 1.27
N PRO A 110 12.45 3.26 2.53
CA PRO A 110 13.87 3.11 2.85
C PRO A 110 14.43 1.71 2.52
N TRP A 111 14.08 1.15 1.37
CA TRP A 111 14.62 -0.13 0.92
C TRP A 111 16.05 0.03 0.45
N LYS A 112 16.97 -0.54 1.21
CA LYS A 112 18.38 -0.67 0.83
C LYS A 112 18.75 -2.14 0.87
N ILE A 113 19.37 -2.62 -0.21
CA ILE A 113 20.04 -3.91 -0.21
C ILE A 113 21.22 -3.78 0.75
N PRO A 114 21.35 -4.64 1.78
CA PRO A 114 22.49 -4.57 2.68
C PRO A 114 23.80 -4.71 1.90
N GLU A 115 24.74 -3.78 2.07
CA GLU A 115 26.03 -3.78 1.33
C GLU A 115 26.99 -4.93 1.72
N ASN A 116 26.62 -5.79 2.67
CA ASN A 116 27.52 -6.81 3.20
C ASN A 116 27.08 -8.23 2.83
N LYS A 117 27.63 -8.74 1.72
CA LYS A 117 27.89 -10.18 1.54
C LYS A 117 29.22 -10.38 0.78
N TRP A 118 30.34 -10.25 1.49
CA TRP A 118 31.59 -10.94 1.18
C TRP A 118 32.27 -11.33 2.50
#